data_AF-A0AAU1S167-F1
#
_entry.id   AF-A0AAU1S167-F1
#
_cell.length_a   1.000
_cell.length_b   1.000
_cell.length_c   1.000
_cell.angle_alpha   90.00
_cell.angle_beta   90.00
_cell.angle_gamma   90.00
#
_symmetry.space_group_name_H-M   'P 1'
#
loop_
_entity.id
_entity.type
_entity.pdbx_description
1 polymer ?
#
loop_
_entity_poly.entity_id
_entity_poly.type
_entity_poly.pdbx_seq_one_letter_code
_entity_poly.pdbx_strand_id
1 'polypeptide(L)'
;MAVRYTREPLETGGREVLAEAVAASTNWTDLMRRLGLKPSGGRRRALQKKVVGFGLDTSHFTKRSPWRKYTDEAIAAAAATSSSLREVVNKLGATPASGTLSHISRRIAAAGIDVSHFPGMGRPQLGHLYTVEELRTAAASAESIRGVARELGVRDDSQSRAAVAGMLRRSGIDTSHFRNARLAIPEDALRAAIPKATSYADVMRALGLAVNDTNHRRIRRKVAQLELDTSHFRRRPWASGSTRACESKSIASTTLVVMPQGSSRANRTRLHRALQEVGIPYRCAACGNPGEWQGQPITLQIDHISGDWLDNRAENLRYLCPNCHALTDTWCRKRKSKPRIST
;
A
#
# COMPACT_ATOMS: atom_id res chain seq x y z
N MET A 1 15.60 -20.60 15.23
CA MET A 1 16.51 -19.46 15.48
C MET A 1 15.94 -18.21 14.84
N ALA A 2 15.38 -17.30 15.65
CA ALA A 2 14.76 -16.08 15.16
C ALA A 2 15.83 -15.06 14.76
N VAL A 3 15.76 -14.58 13.51
CA VAL A 3 16.57 -13.47 13.01
C VAL A 3 16.20 -12.23 13.82
N ARG A 4 17.06 -11.87 14.77
CA ARG A 4 16.96 -10.61 15.53
C ARG A 4 17.05 -9.46 14.52
N TYR A 5 15.97 -8.71 14.36
CA TYR A 5 16.03 -7.37 13.80
C TYR A 5 16.86 -6.53 14.77
N THR A 6 18.15 -6.40 14.52
CA THR A 6 18.98 -5.41 15.21
C THR A 6 18.41 -4.05 14.87
N ARG A 7 17.86 -3.36 15.88
CA ARG A 7 17.62 -1.93 15.83
C ARG A 7 18.92 -1.26 15.41
N GLU A 8 18.84 -0.47 14.34
CA GLU A 8 19.96 0.24 13.72
C GLU A 8 20.76 1.06 14.75
N PRO A 9 22.10 0.97 14.78
CA PRO A 9 22.95 1.77 15.65
C PRO A 9 23.06 3.19 15.09
N LEU A 10 22.08 4.05 15.37
CA LEU A 10 22.12 5.47 14.95
C LEU A 10 21.68 6.45 16.04
N GLU A 11 21.51 6.02 17.29
CA GLU A 11 20.91 6.88 18.33
C GLU A 11 21.88 7.61 19.27
N THR A 12 23.19 7.34 19.26
CA THR A 12 24.12 8.05 20.20
C THR A 12 25.46 8.52 19.65
N GLY A 13 25.74 8.30 18.34
CA GLY A 13 26.93 8.85 17.65
C GLY A 13 26.62 9.43 16.26
N GLY A 14 25.33 9.68 15.98
CA GLY A 14 24.81 9.77 14.62
C GLY A 14 25.26 10.95 13.77
N ARG A 15 25.75 12.05 14.37
CA ARG A 15 26.26 13.21 13.61
C ARG A 15 27.72 13.03 13.23
N GLU A 16 28.58 12.65 14.17
CA GLU A 16 30.02 12.50 13.95
C GLU A 16 30.32 11.33 13.02
N VAL A 17 29.71 10.16 13.27
CA VAL A 17 29.84 8.98 12.39
C VAL A 17 29.32 9.29 10.98
N LEU A 18 28.25 10.09 10.86
CA LEU A 18 27.73 10.49 9.56
C LEU A 18 28.61 11.54 8.88
N ALA A 19 29.20 12.49 9.63
CA ALA A 19 30.12 13.49 9.11
C ALA A 19 31.40 12.86 8.57
N GLU A 20 31.99 11.94 9.33
CA GLU A 20 33.16 11.17 8.91
C GLU A 20 32.85 10.31 7.68
N ALA A 21 31.72 9.60 7.70
CA ALA A 21 31.29 8.80 6.56
C ALA A 21 31.00 9.65 5.32
N VAL A 22 30.45 10.86 5.48
CA VAL A 22 30.21 11.81 4.39
C VAL A 22 31.54 12.34 3.85
N ALA A 23 32.48 12.76 4.69
CA ALA A 23 33.79 13.24 4.24
C ALA A 23 34.56 12.17 3.45
N ALA A 24 34.47 10.91 3.88
CA ALA A 24 35.14 9.78 3.23
C ALA A 24 34.39 9.20 2.02
N SER A 25 33.17 9.66 1.73
CA SER A 25 32.35 9.13 0.64
C SER A 25 32.43 9.97 -0.62
N THR A 26 32.42 9.28 -1.77
CA THR A 26 32.40 9.94 -3.08
C THR A 26 31.02 10.09 -3.68
N ASN A 27 30.03 9.32 -3.21
CA ASN A 27 28.64 9.36 -3.66
C ASN A 27 27.68 8.74 -2.62
N TRP A 28 26.38 8.96 -2.80
CA TRP A 28 25.34 8.46 -1.89
C TRP A 28 25.30 6.93 -1.74
N THR A 29 25.71 6.18 -2.76
CA THR A 29 25.74 4.70 -2.70
C THR A 29 26.95 4.22 -1.90
N ASP A 30 28.08 4.90 -2.05
CA ASP A 30 29.30 4.67 -1.26
C ASP A 30 29.06 4.99 0.23
N LEU A 31 28.39 6.12 0.52
CA LEU A 31 27.96 6.47 1.88
C LEU A 31 27.07 5.38 2.50
N MET A 32 26.06 4.89 1.77
CA MET A 32 25.22 3.80 2.26
C MET A 32 26.02 2.53 2.51
N ARG A 33 26.97 2.17 1.63
CA ARG A 33 27.82 0.98 1.80
C ARG A 33 28.70 1.08 3.04
N ARG A 34 29.32 2.24 3.28
CA ARG A 34 30.17 2.52 4.46
C ARG A 34 29.37 2.51 5.76
N LEU A 35 28.12 2.94 5.73
CA LEU A 35 27.19 2.85 6.85
C LEU A 35 26.58 1.44 7.03
N GLY A 36 27.02 0.43 6.26
CA GLY A 36 26.47 -0.94 6.31
C GLY A 36 25.04 -1.06 5.80
N LEU A 37 24.52 -0.05 5.10
CA LEU A 37 23.15 0.02 4.61
C LEU A 37 23.05 -0.53 3.18
N LYS A 38 22.09 -1.42 2.96
CA LYS A 38 21.72 -1.87 1.61
C LYS A 38 21.24 -0.68 0.75
N PRO A 39 21.77 -0.50 -0.49
CA PRO A 39 21.35 0.58 -1.37
C PRO A 39 19.85 0.52 -1.68
N SER A 40 19.11 1.56 -1.29
CA SER A 40 17.69 1.70 -1.65
C SER A 40 17.29 3.18 -1.73
N GLY A 41 16.34 3.49 -2.62
CA GLY A 41 15.89 4.87 -2.84
C GLY A 41 15.25 5.52 -1.62
N GLY A 42 14.50 4.75 -0.82
CA GLY A 42 13.89 5.23 0.42
C GLY A 42 14.93 5.58 1.49
N ARG A 43 15.91 4.69 1.71
CA ARG A 43 17.00 4.94 2.67
C ARG A 43 17.89 6.10 2.24
N ARG A 44 18.15 6.23 0.93
CA ARG A 44 18.85 7.40 0.38
C ARG A 44 18.14 8.71 0.71
N ARG A 45 16.81 8.78 0.56
CA ARG A 45 16.03 9.99 0.91
C ARG A 45 16.07 10.29 2.40
N ALA A 46 15.99 9.25 3.25
CA ALA A 46 16.10 9.41 4.70
C ALA A 46 17.49 9.95 5.11
N LEU A 47 18.57 9.43 4.51
CA LEU A 47 19.93 9.91 4.71
C LEU A 47 20.11 11.35 4.20
N GLN A 48 19.58 11.68 3.02
CA GLN A 48 19.60 13.05 2.51
C GLN A 48 18.93 14.03 3.47
N LYS A 49 17.77 13.67 4.04
CA LYS A 49 17.09 14.50 5.05
C LYS A 49 17.93 14.66 6.31
N LYS A 50 18.63 13.61 6.76
CA LYS A 50 19.53 13.67 7.93
C LYS A 50 20.76 14.54 7.66
N VAL A 51 21.44 14.36 6.53
CA VAL A 51 22.61 15.16 6.13
C VAL A 51 22.25 16.65 6.04
N VAL A 52 21.11 16.99 5.43
CA VAL A 52 20.60 18.37 5.39
C VAL A 52 20.25 18.88 6.79
N GLY A 53 19.60 18.05 7.61
CA GLY A 53 19.26 18.41 9.00
C GLY A 53 20.49 18.64 9.89
N PHE A 54 21.63 18.03 9.57
CA PHE A 54 22.90 18.22 10.28
C PHE A 54 23.83 19.25 9.63
N GLY A 55 23.44 19.86 8.51
CA GLY A 55 24.25 20.87 7.81
C GLY A 55 25.58 20.35 7.26
N LEU A 56 25.66 19.06 6.91
CA LEU A 56 26.89 18.45 6.41
C LEU A 56 27.08 18.73 4.91
N ASP A 57 28.29 19.14 4.52
CA ASP A 57 28.59 19.40 3.11
C ASP A 57 28.66 18.09 2.30
N THR A 58 27.95 18.07 1.17
CA THR A 58 27.96 16.97 0.20
C THR A 58 28.24 17.47 -1.21
N SER A 59 28.79 18.68 -1.35
CA SER A 59 29.16 19.29 -2.62
C SER A 59 30.21 18.46 -3.38
N HIS A 60 31.11 17.79 -2.65
CA HIS A 60 32.15 16.90 -3.18
C HIS A 60 31.62 15.54 -3.66
N PHE A 61 30.37 15.20 -3.35
CA PHE A 61 29.79 13.96 -3.87
C PHE A 61 29.69 14.09 -5.38
N THR A 62 30.42 13.22 -6.09
CA THR A 62 30.31 13.08 -7.54
C THR A 62 28.85 12.97 -7.91
N LYS A 63 28.33 14.03 -8.52
CA LYS A 63 27.05 14.00 -9.22
C LYS A 63 27.26 13.01 -10.35
N ARG A 64 26.91 11.74 -10.15
CA ARG A 64 26.66 10.85 -11.28
C ARG A 64 25.53 11.50 -12.08
N SER A 65 25.93 12.20 -13.14
CA SER A 65 25.60 11.84 -14.52
C SER A 65 26.48 12.63 -15.50
N PRO A 66 27.71 12.17 -15.80
CA PRO A 66 28.37 12.50 -17.07
C PRO A 66 27.61 11.94 -18.28
N TRP A 67 26.59 11.10 -18.06
CA TRP A 67 25.69 10.62 -19.10
C TRP A 67 24.39 11.43 -19.09
N ARG A 68 24.40 12.59 -19.76
CA ARG A 68 23.17 13.11 -20.36
C ARG A 68 22.80 12.15 -21.49
N LYS A 69 22.15 11.02 -21.16
CA LYS A 69 21.63 10.09 -22.18
C LYS A 69 20.76 10.83 -23.22
N TYR A 70 20.16 11.95 -22.78
CA TYR A 70 19.46 12.92 -23.61
C TYR A 70 19.98 14.32 -23.25
N THR A 71 20.65 14.99 -24.19
CA THR A 71 21.03 16.41 -24.06
C THR A 71 19.78 17.29 -24.23
N ASP A 72 19.78 18.52 -23.70
CA ASP A 72 18.59 19.38 -23.83
C ASP A 72 18.38 19.77 -25.30
N GLU A 73 19.47 19.87 -26.05
CA GLU A 73 19.51 20.12 -27.49
C GLU A 73 18.90 18.95 -28.28
N ALA A 74 19.22 17.70 -27.92
CA ALA A 74 18.64 16.52 -28.55
C ALA A 74 17.14 16.39 -28.24
N ILE A 75 16.73 16.74 -27.01
CA ILE A 75 15.33 16.76 -26.62
C ILE A 75 14.58 17.86 -27.40
N ALA A 76 15.17 19.05 -27.59
CA ALA A 76 14.58 20.14 -28.34
C ALA A 76 14.41 19.79 -29.83
N ALA A 77 15.43 19.21 -30.46
CA ALA A 77 15.37 18.78 -31.86
C ALA A 77 14.33 17.67 -32.08
N ALA A 78 14.27 16.70 -31.16
CA ALA A 78 13.25 15.66 -31.20
C ALA A 78 11.85 16.23 -30.94
N ALA A 79 11.72 17.20 -30.05
CA ALA A 79 10.44 17.85 -29.74
C ALA A 79 9.90 18.66 -30.92
N ALA A 80 10.73 19.46 -31.58
CA ALA A 80 10.33 20.31 -32.70
C ALA A 80 9.81 19.54 -33.92
N THR A 81 10.27 18.31 -34.11
CA THR A 81 9.89 17.47 -35.27
C THR A 81 8.82 16.44 -34.93
N SER A 82 8.39 16.35 -33.68
CA SER A 82 7.45 15.33 -33.23
C SER A 82 6.08 15.89 -32.93
N SER A 83 5.09 15.01 -32.95
CA SER A 83 3.71 15.33 -32.61
C SER A 83 3.32 14.84 -31.22
N SER A 84 4.14 14.00 -30.57
CA SER A 84 3.84 13.47 -29.24
C SER A 84 5.09 13.17 -28.43
N LEU A 85 4.94 13.16 -27.10
CA LEU A 85 6.01 12.78 -26.19
C LEU A 85 6.51 11.35 -26.44
N ARG A 86 5.64 10.40 -26.84
CA ARG A 86 6.08 9.05 -27.23
C ARG A 86 7.01 9.08 -28.42
N GLU A 87 6.70 9.90 -29.41
CA GLU A 87 7.50 10.05 -30.62
C GLU A 87 8.87 10.71 -30.31
N VAL A 88 8.89 11.71 -29.42
CA VAL A 88 10.14 12.27 -28.88
C VAL A 88 11.00 11.19 -28.23
N VAL A 89 10.40 10.36 -27.37
CA VAL A 89 11.11 9.29 -26.69
C VAL A 89 11.62 8.23 -27.67
N ASN A 90 10.85 7.91 -28.71
CA ASN A 90 11.26 6.99 -29.77
C ASN A 90 12.43 7.56 -30.61
N LYS A 91 12.39 8.84 -30.99
CA LYS A 91 13.48 9.53 -31.72
C LYS A 91 14.76 9.66 -30.89
N LEU A 92 14.61 9.77 -29.58
CA LEU A 92 15.72 9.71 -28.63
C LEU A 92 16.24 8.27 -28.42
N GLY A 93 15.70 7.26 -29.15
CA GLY A 93 16.14 5.87 -29.07
C GLY A 93 15.82 5.20 -27.73
N ALA A 94 14.79 5.66 -27.03
CA ALA A 94 14.35 5.07 -25.77
C ALA A 94 13.01 4.35 -25.89
N THR A 95 12.78 3.39 -25.00
CA THR A 95 11.48 2.74 -24.89
C THR A 95 10.47 3.68 -24.22
N PRO A 96 9.25 3.84 -24.77
CA PRO A 96 8.22 4.72 -24.25
C PRO A 96 7.53 4.13 -23.01
N ALA A 97 8.30 3.94 -21.93
CA ALA A 97 7.81 3.57 -20.61
C ALA A 97 7.31 4.80 -19.84
N SER A 98 6.36 4.60 -18.92
CA SER A 98 5.75 5.70 -18.12
C SER A 98 6.79 6.54 -17.37
N GLY A 99 7.84 5.90 -16.86
CA GLY A 99 8.96 6.59 -16.18
C GLY A 99 9.81 7.44 -17.13
N THR A 100 10.13 6.94 -18.32
CA THR A 100 10.93 7.63 -19.35
C THR A 100 10.18 8.84 -19.90
N LEU A 101 8.88 8.68 -20.20
CA LEU A 101 7.99 9.76 -20.61
C LEU A 101 7.93 10.85 -19.54
N SER A 102 7.72 10.48 -18.27
CA SER A 102 7.68 11.44 -17.15
C SER A 102 9.02 12.13 -16.90
N HIS A 103 10.15 11.48 -17.21
CA HIS A 103 11.48 12.07 -17.09
C HIS A 103 11.73 13.12 -18.17
N ILE A 104 11.42 12.79 -19.42
CA ILE A 104 11.63 13.67 -20.57
C ILE A 104 10.64 14.84 -20.54
N SER A 105 9.39 14.64 -20.13
CA SER A 105 8.42 15.72 -19.92
C SER A 105 8.92 16.76 -18.89
N ARG A 106 9.48 16.31 -17.76
CA ARG A 106 10.08 17.23 -16.78
C ARG A 106 11.31 17.97 -17.32
N ARG A 107 12.10 17.33 -18.17
CA ARG A 107 13.27 17.96 -18.81
C ARG A 107 12.85 19.04 -19.81
N ILE A 108 11.84 18.75 -20.64
CA ILE A 108 11.24 19.73 -21.57
C ILE A 108 10.76 20.98 -20.80
N ALA A 109 10.01 20.77 -19.70
CA ALA A 109 9.53 21.88 -18.87
C ALA A 109 10.67 22.66 -18.20
N ALA A 110 11.70 21.97 -17.69
CA ALA A 110 12.84 22.61 -17.04
C ALA A 110 13.76 23.37 -18.01
N ALA A 111 13.83 22.92 -19.28
CA ALA A 111 14.62 23.55 -20.34
C ALA A 111 13.83 24.63 -21.12
N GLY A 112 12.54 24.82 -20.82
CA GLY A 112 11.69 25.82 -21.49
C GLY A 112 11.43 25.53 -22.98
N ILE A 113 11.49 24.26 -23.39
CA ILE A 113 11.28 23.86 -24.79
C ILE A 113 9.78 23.93 -25.11
N ASP A 114 9.42 24.62 -26.20
CA ASP A 114 8.03 24.72 -26.65
C ASP A 114 7.51 23.39 -27.20
N VAL A 115 6.43 22.90 -26.58
CA VAL A 115 5.72 21.66 -26.95
C VAL A 115 4.21 21.89 -26.98
N SER A 116 3.79 23.14 -27.16
CA SER A 116 2.38 23.56 -27.28
C SER A 116 1.63 22.82 -28.39
N HIS A 117 2.33 22.42 -29.45
CA HIS A 117 1.81 21.64 -30.58
C HIS A 117 1.54 20.15 -30.26
N PHE A 118 1.97 19.62 -29.10
CA PHE A 118 1.65 18.25 -28.72
C PHE A 118 0.23 18.13 -28.16
N PRO A 119 -0.60 17.21 -28.67
CA PRO A 119 -1.95 17.00 -28.17
C PRO A 119 -1.87 16.49 -26.72
N GLY A 120 -2.40 17.30 -25.80
CA GLY A 120 -2.49 16.98 -24.37
C GLY A 120 -1.32 17.42 -23.48
N MET A 121 -0.22 17.95 -24.05
CA MET A 121 0.87 18.60 -23.25
C MET A 121 0.62 20.10 -23.09
N GLY A 122 0.09 20.76 -24.12
CA GLY A 122 -0.63 22.02 -23.98
C GLY A 122 -2.09 21.72 -23.71
N ARG A 123 -2.46 21.31 -22.49
CA ARG A 123 -3.89 21.32 -22.13
C ARG A 123 -4.35 22.75 -22.38
N PRO A 124 -5.33 23.00 -23.28
CA PRO A 124 -6.05 24.26 -23.20
C PRO A 124 -6.48 24.36 -21.76
N GLN A 125 -6.24 25.51 -21.12
CA GLN A 125 -6.92 25.82 -19.89
C GLN A 125 -8.40 25.59 -20.21
N LEU A 126 -8.97 24.53 -19.63
CA LEU A 126 -10.39 24.20 -19.68
C LEU A 126 -11.27 25.35 -19.12
N GLY A 127 -10.68 26.51 -18.77
CA GLY A 127 -11.38 27.77 -18.56
C GLY A 127 -11.86 28.45 -19.84
N HIS A 128 -11.59 27.91 -21.04
CA HIS A 128 -12.18 28.40 -22.29
C HIS A 128 -13.39 27.58 -22.78
N LEU A 129 -13.59 26.36 -22.27
CA LEU A 129 -14.72 25.52 -22.71
C LEU A 129 -16.00 25.76 -21.90
N TYR A 130 -15.87 26.24 -20.67
CA TYR A 130 -16.97 26.58 -19.80
C TYR A 130 -16.65 27.87 -19.07
N THR A 131 -17.58 28.82 -19.12
CA THR A 131 -17.51 30.05 -18.35
C THR A 131 -17.66 29.75 -16.85
N VAL A 132 -17.22 30.68 -16.00
CA VAL A 132 -17.37 30.54 -14.54
C VAL A 132 -18.85 30.42 -14.15
N GLU A 133 -19.75 31.08 -14.88
CA GLU A 133 -21.19 31.01 -14.61
C GLU A 133 -21.84 29.69 -15.02
N GLU A 134 -21.41 29.09 -16.14
CA GLU A 134 -21.85 27.73 -16.50
C GLU A 134 -21.39 26.71 -15.45
N LEU A 135 -20.14 26.84 -14.97
CA LEU A 135 -19.62 25.99 -13.89
C LEU A 135 -20.39 26.21 -12.57
N ARG A 136 -20.77 27.45 -12.24
CA ARG A 136 -21.54 27.77 -11.03
C ARG A 136 -22.96 27.22 -11.13
N THR A 137 -23.61 27.36 -12.28
CA THR A 137 -24.96 26.85 -12.53
C THR A 137 -24.99 25.32 -12.43
N ALA A 138 -24.04 24.64 -13.08
CA ALA A 138 -23.91 23.20 -13.00
C ALA A 138 -23.54 22.70 -11.60
N ALA A 139 -22.74 23.46 -10.83
CA ALA A 139 -22.42 23.13 -9.45
C ALA A 139 -23.62 23.33 -8.50
N ALA A 140 -24.48 24.31 -8.75
CA ALA A 140 -25.67 24.58 -7.95
C ALA A 140 -26.76 23.52 -8.15
N SER A 141 -26.94 23.03 -9.38
CA SER A 141 -27.95 21.99 -9.70
C SER A 141 -27.50 20.58 -9.33
N ALA A 142 -26.20 20.34 -9.21
CA ALA A 142 -25.65 19.00 -8.94
C ALA A 142 -25.31 18.76 -7.47
N GLU A 143 -25.46 17.51 -7.03
CA GLU A 143 -25.07 17.06 -5.68
C GLU A 143 -23.70 16.32 -5.66
N SER A 144 -22.98 16.28 -6.79
CA SER A 144 -21.66 15.65 -6.89
C SER A 144 -20.88 16.09 -8.13
N ILE A 145 -19.55 15.93 -8.11
CA ILE A 145 -18.67 16.17 -9.29
C ILE A 145 -19.12 15.37 -10.51
N ARG A 146 -19.67 14.16 -10.31
CA ARG A 146 -20.23 13.35 -11.40
C ARG A 146 -21.49 13.98 -12.00
N GLY A 147 -22.33 14.55 -11.15
CA GLY A 147 -23.51 15.33 -11.57
C GLY A 147 -23.09 16.55 -12.38
N VAL A 148 -22.10 17.31 -11.89
CA VAL A 148 -21.55 18.46 -12.63
C VAL A 148 -20.99 18.02 -13.99
N ALA A 149 -20.25 16.92 -14.05
CA ALA A 149 -19.72 16.41 -15.32
C ALA A 149 -20.85 16.02 -16.30
N ARG A 150 -21.95 15.45 -15.82
CA ARG A 150 -23.12 15.09 -16.64
C ARG A 150 -23.82 16.35 -17.18
N GLU A 151 -24.00 17.36 -16.34
CA GLU A 151 -24.66 18.62 -16.70
C GLU A 151 -23.84 19.39 -17.75
N LEU A 152 -22.52 19.38 -17.62
CA LEU A 152 -21.61 19.99 -18.58
C LEU A 152 -21.43 19.14 -19.87
N GLY A 153 -22.10 17.99 -19.98
CA GLY A 153 -21.98 17.09 -21.13
C GLY A 153 -20.62 16.39 -21.24
N VAL A 154 -19.83 16.37 -20.17
CA VAL A 154 -18.49 15.77 -20.14
C VAL A 154 -18.61 14.27 -19.93
N ARG A 155 -17.77 13.51 -20.64
CA ARG A 155 -17.65 12.05 -20.47
C ARG A 155 -17.43 11.66 -19.00
N ASP A 156 -18.15 10.65 -18.53
CA ASP A 156 -18.04 10.15 -17.16
C ASP A 156 -16.86 9.19 -16.98
N ASP A 157 -15.65 9.75 -17.00
CA ASP A 157 -14.42 9.03 -16.70
C ASP A 157 -13.63 9.68 -15.56
N SER A 158 -12.59 8.98 -15.08
CA SER A 158 -11.76 9.45 -13.96
C SER A 158 -10.99 10.74 -14.26
N GLN A 159 -10.57 10.94 -15.50
CA GLN A 159 -9.77 12.11 -15.91
C GLN A 159 -10.65 13.34 -16.05
N SER A 160 -11.81 13.18 -16.70
CA SER A 160 -12.84 14.18 -16.88
C SER A 160 -13.38 14.69 -15.54
N ARG A 161 -13.70 13.78 -14.60
CA ARG A 161 -14.10 14.17 -13.23
C ARG A 161 -12.98 14.92 -12.49
N ALA A 162 -11.72 14.53 -12.67
CA ALA A 162 -10.59 15.23 -12.06
C ALA A 162 -10.39 16.63 -12.68
N ALA A 163 -10.63 16.77 -13.99
CA ALA A 163 -10.56 18.05 -14.69
C ALA A 163 -11.66 19.01 -14.21
N VAL A 164 -12.92 18.55 -14.13
CA VAL A 164 -14.06 19.30 -13.58
C VAL A 164 -13.81 19.70 -12.13
N ALA A 165 -13.35 18.78 -11.28
CA ALA A 165 -13.01 19.08 -9.90
C ALA A 165 -11.87 20.12 -9.77
N GLY A 166 -10.95 20.14 -10.74
CA GLY A 166 -9.90 21.15 -10.81
C GLY A 166 -10.42 22.52 -11.25
N MET A 167 -11.37 22.56 -12.18
CA MET A 167 -12.03 23.80 -12.63
C MET A 167 -12.77 24.48 -11.48
N LEU A 168 -13.64 23.74 -10.79
CA LEU A 168 -14.43 24.27 -9.66
C LEU A 168 -13.53 24.87 -8.56
N ARG A 169 -12.40 24.21 -8.24
CA ARG A 169 -11.44 24.71 -7.25
C ARG A 169 -10.73 25.99 -7.69
N ARG A 170 -10.31 26.08 -8.97
CA ARG A 170 -9.61 27.26 -9.48
C ARG A 170 -10.55 28.47 -9.59
N SER A 171 -11.81 28.23 -9.91
CA SER A 171 -12.85 29.25 -9.98
C SER A 171 -13.45 29.62 -8.61
N GLY A 172 -12.98 28.99 -7.52
CA GLY A 172 -13.45 29.29 -6.16
C GLY A 172 -14.91 28.93 -5.90
N ILE A 173 -15.49 28.01 -6.68
CA ILE A 173 -16.90 27.62 -6.55
C ILE A 173 -17.05 26.67 -5.34
N ASP A 174 -18.01 26.98 -4.46
CA ASP A 174 -18.28 26.12 -3.33
C ASP A 174 -18.87 24.77 -3.77
N THR A 175 -18.32 23.69 -3.21
CA THR A 175 -18.73 22.31 -3.48
C THR A 175 -18.96 21.54 -2.17
N SER A 176 -19.13 22.27 -1.07
CA SER A 176 -19.34 21.72 0.27
C SER A 176 -20.66 20.94 0.39
N HIS A 177 -21.68 21.33 -0.38
CA HIS A 177 -23.01 20.69 -0.44
C HIS A 177 -23.02 19.33 -1.15
N PHE A 178 -21.93 18.95 -1.84
CA PHE A 178 -21.88 17.66 -2.51
C PHE A 178 -21.93 16.49 -1.52
N ARG A 179 -22.67 15.42 -1.84
CA ARG A 179 -22.85 14.24 -0.95
C ARG A 179 -21.54 13.60 -0.48
N ASN A 180 -20.48 13.70 -1.30
CA ASN A 180 -19.14 13.19 -1.00
C ASN A 180 -18.10 14.31 -0.92
N ALA A 181 -18.53 15.52 -0.56
CA ALA A 181 -17.63 16.64 -0.36
C ALA A 181 -16.58 16.27 0.68
N ARG A 182 -15.30 16.38 0.28
CA ARG A 182 -14.20 16.27 1.23
C ARG A 182 -14.10 17.61 1.96
N LEU A 183 -14.91 17.79 2.99
CA LEU A 183 -14.89 18.99 3.85
C LEU A 183 -13.45 19.34 4.20
N ALA A 184 -13.05 20.58 3.92
CA ALA A 184 -11.74 21.08 4.29
C ALA A 184 -11.59 20.96 5.82
N ILE A 185 -10.42 20.55 6.29
CA ILE A 185 -10.12 20.57 7.73
C ILE A 185 -9.55 21.95 7.99
N PRO A 186 -10.30 22.88 8.62
CA PRO A 186 -9.78 24.21 8.90
C PRO A 186 -8.61 24.08 9.87
N GLU A 187 -7.51 24.77 9.59
CA GLU A 187 -6.33 24.72 10.46
C GLU A 187 -6.64 25.30 11.83
N ASP A 188 -7.32 26.44 11.89
CA ASP A 188 -7.67 27.12 13.14
C ASP A 188 -8.58 26.25 14.02
N ALA A 189 -9.58 25.62 13.41
CA ALA A 189 -10.48 24.70 14.09
C ALA A 189 -9.72 23.48 14.64
N LEU A 190 -8.73 22.97 13.91
CA LEU A 190 -7.90 21.85 14.37
C LEU A 190 -7.00 22.27 15.54
N ARG A 191 -6.38 23.45 15.49
CA ARG A 191 -5.58 24.03 16.59
C ARG A 191 -6.42 24.23 17.86
N ALA A 192 -7.67 24.67 17.72
CA ALA A 192 -8.59 24.85 18.84
C ALA A 192 -9.12 23.53 19.42
N ALA A 193 -9.30 22.50 18.59
CA ALA A 193 -9.89 21.22 18.99
C ALA A 193 -8.89 20.29 19.70
N ILE A 194 -7.63 20.26 19.29
CA ILE A 194 -6.63 19.31 19.81
C ILE A 194 -6.37 19.45 21.32
N PRO A 195 -6.21 20.65 21.90
CA PRO A 195 -5.98 20.79 23.35
C PRO A 195 -7.16 20.29 24.20
N LYS A 196 -8.39 20.38 23.68
CA LYS A 196 -9.61 19.97 24.37
C LYS A 196 -9.95 18.49 24.16
N ALA A 197 -9.36 17.85 23.15
CA ALA A 197 -9.68 16.48 22.77
C ALA A 197 -8.81 15.47 23.52
N THR A 198 -9.40 14.32 23.86
CA THR A 198 -8.68 13.20 24.47
C THR A 198 -8.30 12.11 23.47
N SER A 199 -8.85 12.17 22.25
CA SER A 199 -8.60 11.22 21.17
C SER A 199 -8.85 11.84 19.79
N TYR A 200 -8.30 11.21 18.74
CA TYR A 200 -8.60 11.61 17.36
C TYR A 200 -10.10 11.50 17.01
N ALA A 201 -10.86 10.65 17.70
CA ALA A 201 -12.31 10.57 17.54
C ALA A 201 -13.00 11.82 18.10
N ASP A 202 -12.54 12.34 19.24
CA ASP A 202 -13.07 13.57 19.82
C ASP A 202 -12.74 14.78 18.95
N VAL A 203 -11.55 14.83 18.35
CA VAL A 203 -11.20 15.84 17.34
C VAL A 203 -12.15 15.78 16.16
N MET A 204 -12.45 14.57 15.64
CA MET A 204 -13.43 14.42 14.54
C MET A 204 -14.81 14.94 14.94
N ARG A 205 -15.30 14.60 16.14
CA ARG A 205 -16.60 15.08 16.64
C ARG A 205 -16.64 16.59 16.82
N ALA A 206 -15.58 17.18 17.40
CA ALA A 206 -15.47 18.63 17.59
C ALA A 206 -15.44 19.39 16.26
N LEU A 207 -14.91 18.78 15.20
CA LEU A 207 -14.89 19.34 13.84
C LEU A 207 -16.15 19.03 13.02
N GLY A 208 -17.16 18.37 13.60
CA GLY A 208 -18.36 17.95 12.88
C GLY A 208 -18.10 16.89 11.79
N LEU A 209 -16.97 16.19 11.86
CA LEU A 209 -16.59 15.16 10.89
C LEU A 209 -17.06 13.77 11.33
N ALA A 210 -17.56 12.98 10.37
CA ALA A 210 -17.90 11.59 10.61
C ALA A 210 -16.67 10.78 11.08
N VAL A 211 -16.85 9.97 12.13
CA VAL A 211 -15.80 9.12 12.71
C VAL A 211 -15.58 7.90 11.81
N ASN A 212 -14.62 7.99 10.90
CA ASN A 212 -14.23 6.89 10.00
C ASN A 212 -12.71 6.89 9.75
N ASP A 213 -12.19 5.79 9.18
CA ASP A 213 -10.76 5.62 8.96
C ASP A 213 -10.17 6.63 7.95
N THR A 214 -10.97 7.08 6.98
CA THR A 214 -10.52 8.07 5.99
C THR A 214 -10.29 9.44 6.64
N ASN A 215 -11.24 9.93 7.44
CA ASN A 215 -11.11 11.18 8.17
C ASN A 215 -10.00 11.10 9.23
N HIS A 216 -9.87 9.95 9.89
CA HIS A 216 -8.79 9.70 10.83
C HIS A 216 -7.40 9.83 10.18
N ARG A 217 -7.19 9.22 9.00
CA ARG A 217 -5.94 9.38 8.23
C ARG A 217 -5.70 10.83 7.78
N ARG A 218 -6.76 11.55 7.39
CA ARG A 218 -6.67 12.95 6.96
C ARG A 218 -6.23 13.86 8.10
N ILE A 219 -6.86 13.73 9.27
CA ILE A 219 -6.52 14.52 10.46
C ILE A 219 -5.09 14.20 10.90
N ARG A 220 -4.69 12.93 10.99
CA ARG A 220 -3.30 12.57 11.33
C ARG A 220 -2.28 13.20 10.39
N ARG A 221 -2.55 13.20 9.09
CA ARG A 221 -1.66 13.85 8.11
C ARG A 221 -1.57 15.35 8.35
N LYS A 222 -2.70 16.01 8.64
CA LYS A 222 -2.74 17.46 8.87
C LYS A 222 -2.07 17.84 10.21
N VAL A 223 -2.31 17.07 11.27
CA VAL A 223 -1.60 17.19 12.57
C VAL A 223 -0.10 17.05 12.38
N ALA A 224 0.37 16.04 11.64
CA ALA A 224 1.79 15.85 11.37
C ALA A 224 2.39 16.96 10.50
N GLN A 225 1.62 17.52 9.56
CA GLN A 225 2.05 18.64 8.73
C GLN A 225 2.20 19.94 9.53
N LEU A 226 1.35 20.13 10.54
CA LEU A 226 1.30 21.32 11.39
C LEU A 226 2.08 21.16 12.70
N GLU A 227 2.72 20.01 12.89
CA GLU A 227 3.52 19.68 14.08
C GLU A 227 2.77 19.90 15.41
N LEU A 228 1.46 19.60 15.42
CA LEU A 228 0.62 19.79 16.61
C LEU A 228 0.83 18.66 17.62
N ASP A 229 1.00 19.02 18.89
CA ASP A 229 1.18 18.03 19.95
C ASP A 229 -0.12 17.24 20.19
N THR A 230 0.01 15.92 20.16
CA THR A 230 -1.07 14.97 20.46
C THR A 230 -0.62 13.92 21.48
N SER A 231 0.46 14.20 22.21
CA SER A 231 1.04 13.32 23.22
C SER A 231 0.06 13.03 24.36
N HIS A 232 -0.80 13.99 24.70
CA HIS A 232 -1.83 13.89 25.75
C HIS A 232 -3.02 13.01 25.37
N PHE A 233 -3.15 12.59 24.11
CA PHE A 233 -4.24 11.71 23.71
C PHE A 233 -4.16 10.36 24.42
N ARG A 234 -5.29 9.93 25.00
CA ARG A 234 -5.39 8.65 25.71
C ARG A 234 -5.07 7.51 24.74
N ARG A 235 -3.88 6.93 24.89
CA ARG A 235 -3.54 5.68 24.21
C ARG A 235 -4.33 4.55 24.84
N ARG A 236 -5.06 3.77 24.04
CA ARG A 236 -5.64 2.51 24.53
C ARG A 236 -4.50 1.61 25.03
N PRO A 237 -4.63 0.97 26.20
CA PRO A 237 -3.56 0.16 26.81
C PRO A 237 -3.08 -1.02 25.97
N TRP A 238 -3.80 -1.41 24.91
CA TRP A 238 -3.33 -2.40 23.92
C TRP A 238 -1.98 -2.00 23.29
N ALA A 239 -1.70 -0.71 23.12
CA ALA A 239 -0.45 -0.24 22.51
C ALA A 239 0.69 0.00 23.52
N SER A 240 0.41 -0.05 24.82
CA SER A 240 1.40 0.10 25.89
C SER A 240 1.64 -1.25 26.57
N GLY A 241 2.42 -2.10 25.90
CA GLY A 241 3.27 -3.10 26.56
C GLY A 241 2.60 -4.22 27.38
N SER A 242 1.28 -4.36 27.38
CA SER A 242 0.60 -5.49 27.99
C SER A 242 -0.54 -5.96 27.10
N THR A 243 -0.21 -6.53 25.95
CA THR A 243 -0.97 -7.70 25.52
C THR A 243 -0.75 -8.74 26.59
N ARG A 244 -1.62 -8.75 27.61
CA ARG A 244 -1.81 -9.91 28.46
C ARG A 244 -1.94 -11.07 27.49
N ALA A 245 -0.93 -11.94 27.45
CA ALA A 245 -0.95 -13.13 26.60
C ALA A 245 -2.12 -13.94 27.11
N CYS A 246 -3.30 -13.70 26.53
CA CYS A 246 -4.47 -14.49 26.83
C CYS A 246 -4.09 -15.88 26.35
N GLU A 247 -3.96 -16.81 27.29
CA GLU A 247 -3.66 -18.20 26.98
C GLU A 247 -4.59 -18.62 25.86
N SER A 248 -3.98 -19.11 24.78
CA SER A 248 -4.76 -19.40 23.59
C SER A 248 -5.78 -20.48 23.97
N LYS A 249 -7.07 -20.14 23.93
CA LYS A 249 -8.14 -21.08 24.29
C LYS A 249 -7.91 -22.41 23.58
N SER A 250 -8.07 -23.51 24.30
CA SER A 250 -8.07 -24.86 23.75
C SER A 250 -9.05 -24.94 22.57
N ILE A 251 -8.57 -25.42 21.42
CA ILE A 251 -9.36 -25.53 20.18
C ILE A 251 -9.70 -26.99 19.88
N ALA A 252 -8.94 -27.93 20.46
CA ALA A 252 -9.11 -29.37 20.26
C ALA A 252 -10.54 -29.84 20.52
N SER A 253 -11.11 -29.50 21.68
CA SER A 253 -12.44 -29.94 22.11
C SER A 253 -13.57 -29.49 21.17
N THR A 254 -13.44 -28.31 20.55
CA THR A 254 -14.45 -27.78 19.63
C THR A 254 -14.24 -28.22 18.18
N THR A 255 -13.02 -28.66 17.83
CA THR A 255 -12.64 -28.92 16.43
C THR A 255 -12.65 -30.40 16.11
N LEU A 256 -12.27 -31.26 17.05
CA LEU A 256 -12.15 -32.70 16.85
C LEU A 256 -13.47 -33.42 17.16
N VAL A 257 -14.53 -33.01 16.47
CA VAL A 257 -15.91 -33.48 16.66
C VAL A 257 -16.54 -33.90 15.35
N VAL A 258 -17.62 -34.67 15.43
CA VAL A 258 -18.49 -34.94 14.28
C VAL A 258 -19.33 -33.69 14.02
N MET A 259 -19.25 -33.14 12.81
CA MET A 259 -20.00 -31.96 12.42
C MET A 259 -21.44 -32.34 11.98
N PRO A 260 -22.44 -31.48 12.23
CA PRO A 260 -23.79 -31.68 11.71
C PRO A 260 -23.84 -31.76 10.18
N GLN A 261 -24.79 -32.52 9.66
CA GLN A 261 -25.04 -32.64 8.22
C GLN A 261 -25.32 -31.26 7.60
N GLY A 262 -24.62 -30.95 6.50
CA GLY A 262 -24.73 -29.65 5.81
C GLY A 262 -23.73 -28.57 6.27
N SER A 263 -22.92 -28.83 7.30
CA SER A 263 -21.84 -27.93 7.73
C SER A 263 -20.80 -27.70 6.62
N SER A 264 -20.07 -26.59 6.59
CA SER A 264 -18.96 -26.43 5.63
C SER A 264 -17.72 -27.23 6.07
N ARG A 265 -16.89 -27.69 5.12
CA ARG A 265 -15.63 -28.40 5.44
C ARG A 265 -14.75 -27.61 6.40
N ALA A 266 -14.24 -28.28 7.44
CA ALA A 266 -13.42 -27.65 8.46
C ALA A 266 -12.14 -27.05 7.89
N ASN A 267 -11.71 -25.93 8.48
CA ASN A 267 -10.49 -25.24 8.06
C ASN A 267 -9.24 -26.09 8.39
N ARG A 268 -8.41 -26.34 7.38
CA ARG A 268 -7.16 -27.12 7.50
C ARG A 268 -6.26 -26.64 8.64
N THR A 269 -5.99 -25.34 8.71
CA THR A 269 -5.09 -24.76 9.73
C THR A 269 -5.61 -24.99 11.14
N ARG A 270 -6.95 -24.96 11.31
CA ARG A 270 -7.60 -25.25 12.59
C ARG A 270 -7.44 -26.71 13.01
N LEU A 271 -7.56 -27.64 12.06
CA LEU A 271 -7.35 -29.07 12.30
C LEU A 271 -5.89 -29.38 12.67
N HIS A 272 -4.91 -28.82 11.95
CA HIS A 272 -3.48 -28.97 12.31
C HIS A 272 -3.21 -28.56 13.76
N ARG A 273 -3.73 -27.38 14.15
CA ARG A 273 -3.58 -26.87 15.52
C ARG A 273 -4.24 -27.78 16.55
N ALA A 274 -5.47 -28.24 16.28
CA ALA A 274 -6.20 -29.13 17.18
C ALA A 274 -5.50 -30.49 17.36
N LEU A 275 -4.96 -31.08 16.29
CA LEU A 275 -4.21 -32.34 16.35
C LEU A 275 -2.90 -32.18 17.14
N GLN A 276 -2.17 -31.08 16.94
CA GLN A 276 -0.95 -30.78 17.70
C GLN A 276 -1.25 -30.56 19.19
N GLU A 277 -2.38 -29.93 19.51
CA GLU A 277 -2.82 -29.69 20.89
C GLU A 277 -3.12 -31.00 21.64
N VAL A 278 -3.67 -32.01 20.96
CA VAL A 278 -3.90 -33.36 21.53
C VAL A 278 -2.62 -34.23 21.51
N GLY A 279 -1.51 -33.72 20.98
CA GLY A 279 -0.24 -34.43 20.95
C GLY A 279 -0.10 -35.44 19.80
N ILE A 280 -0.92 -35.32 18.74
CA ILE A 280 -0.77 -36.17 17.57
C ILE A 280 0.51 -35.77 16.82
N PRO A 281 1.47 -36.69 16.67
CA PRO A 281 2.76 -36.40 16.10
C PRO A 281 2.64 -36.05 14.62
N TYR A 282 3.33 -35.00 14.19
CA TYR A 282 3.37 -34.55 12.81
C TYR A 282 4.27 -35.45 11.95
N ARG A 283 3.81 -36.68 11.71
CA ARG A 283 4.49 -37.67 10.87
C ARG A 283 3.49 -38.41 10.01
N CYS A 284 3.93 -38.85 8.83
CA CYS A 284 3.10 -39.68 7.96
C CYS A 284 2.74 -41.00 8.67
N ALA A 285 1.46 -41.31 8.77
CA ALA A 285 0.97 -42.55 9.39
C ALA A 285 1.34 -43.81 8.60
N ALA A 286 1.61 -43.68 7.29
CA ALA A 286 1.97 -44.82 6.42
C ALA A 286 3.49 -45.08 6.36
N CYS A 287 4.30 -44.06 6.10
CA CYS A 287 5.75 -44.21 5.90
C CYS A 287 6.62 -43.57 6.98
N GLY A 288 6.03 -42.96 8.01
CA GLY A 288 6.77 -42.33 9.11
C GLY A 288 7.45 -41.01 8.77
N ASN A 289 7.35 -40.50 7.53
CA ASN A 289 8.00 -39.26 7.11
C ASN A 289 7.63 -38.07 8.04
N PRO A 290 8.61 -37.36 8.62
CA PRO A 290 8.39 -36.27 9.60
C PRO A 290 7.97 -34.93 8.96
N GLY A 291 7.72 -34.89 7.65
CA GLY A 291 7.46 -33.65 6.90
C GLY A 291 8.68 -33.14 6.13
N GLU A 292 9.54 -34.03 5.65
CA GLU A 292 10.72 -33.67 4.86
C GLU A 292 10.84 -34.52 3.59
N TRP A 293 11.29 -33.90 2.49
CA TRP A 293 11.54 -34.56 1.22
C TRP A 293 12.75 -33.90 0.55
N GLN A 294 13.77 -34.71 0.19
CA GLN A 294 15.03 -34.21 -0.41
C GLN A 294 15.68 -33.05 0.39
N GLY A 295 15.61 -33.11 1.72
CA GLY A 295 16.15 -32.06 2.61
C GLY A 295 15.33 -30.77 2.65
N GLN A 296 14.14 -30.74 2.04
CA GLN A 296 13.22 -29.61 2.07
C GLN A 296 11.96 -29.96 2.87
N PRO A 297 11.37 -29.02 3.63
CA PRO A 297 10.15 -29.26 4.38
C PRO A 297 8.95 -29.44 3.44
N ILE A 298 8.16 -30.48 3.67
CA ILE A 298 6.89 -30.72 2.98
C ILE A 298 5.74 -30.68 3.97
N THR A 299 4.59 -30.17 3.51
CA THR A 299 3.40 -30.15 4.36
C THR A 299 2.68 -31.51 4.28
N LEU A 300 2.56 -32.18 5.42
CA LEU A 300 1.70 -33.35 5.55
C LEU A 300 0.23 -32.93 5.39
N GLN A 301 -0.52 -33.79 4.73
CA GLN A 301 -1.93 -33.62 4.46
C GLN A 301 -2.73 -34.36 5.55
N ILE A 302 -3.88 -33.80 5.92
CA ILE A 302 -4.79 -34.46 6.87
C ILE A 302 -5.78 -35.25 6.03
N ASP A 303 -5.77 -36.56 6.22
CA ASP A 303 -6.69 -37.50 5.59
C ASP A 303 -7.68 -38.03 6.62
N HIS A 304 -8.91 -38.25 6.16
CA HIS A 304 -9.99 -38.84 6.94
C HIS A 304 -10.03 -40.33 6.62
N ILE A 305 -9.78 -41.20 7.60
CA ILE A 305 -9.69 -42.66 7.41
C ILE A 305 -10.99 -43.23 6.82
N SER A 306 -12.14 -42.77 7.30
CA SER A 306 -13.46 -43.12 6.75
C SER A 306 -13.77 -42.47 5.39
N GLY A 307 -13.03 -41.42 5.00
CA GLY A 307 -13.34 -40.57 3.86
C GLY A 307 -14.50 -39.59 4.08
N ASP A 308 -15.12 -39.59 5.26
CA ASP A 308 -16.12 -38.58 5.64
C ASP A 308 -15.43 -37.37 6.29
N TRP A 309 -15.56 -36.20 5.65
CA TRP A 309 -14.98 -34.95 6.13
C TRP A 309 -15.80 -34.28 7.24
N LEU A 310 -17.01 -34.78 7.53
CA LEU A 310 -17.81 -34.31 8.66
C LEU A 310 -17.28 -34.89 9.99
N ASP A 311 -16.68 -36.07 9.98
CA ASP A 311 -16.11 -36.69 11.17
C ASP A 311 -14.67 -36.22 11.41
N ASN A 312 -14.48 -35.15 12.18
CA ASN A 312 -13.16 -34.63 12.52
C ASN A 312 -12.57 -35.21 13.82
N ARG A 313 -13.13 -36.30 14.36
CA ARG A 313 -12.57 -36.91 15.57
C ARG A 313 -11.12 -37.31 15.37
N ALA A 314 -10.30 -37.17 16.41
CA ALA A 314 -8.86 -37.45 16.38
C ALA A 314 -8.53 -38.83 15.81
N GLU A 315 -9.31 -39.85 16.17
CA GLU A 315 -9.21 -41.24 15.71
C GLU A 315 -9.50 -41.44 14.21
N ASN A 316 -10.29 -40.55 13.60
CA ASN A 316 -10.61 -40.61 12.16
C ASN A 316 -9.61 -39.79 11.31
N LEU A 317 -8.73 -39.00 11.93
CA LEU A 317 -7.78 -38.14 11.25
C LEU A 317 -6.37 -38.72 11.28
N ARG A 318 -5.67 -38.68 10.15
CA ARG A 318 -4.25 -39.05 10.07
C ARG A 318 -3.45 -38.08 9.21
N TYR A 319 -2.18 -37.89 9.56
CA TYR A 319 -1.24 -37.19 8.69
C TYR A 319 -0.69 -38.13 7.64
N LEU A 320 -0.70 -37.71 6.37
CA LEU A 320 -0.07 -38.43 5.26
C LEU A 320 0.82 -37.48 4.45
N CYS A 321 1.98 -37.95 4.01
CA CYS A 321 2.77 -37.20 3.03
C CYS A 321 2.06 -37.23 1.66
N PRO A 322 2.34 -36.28 0.75
CA PRO A 322 1.69 -36.24 -0.56
C PRO A 322 1.80 -37.55 -1.35
N ASN A 323 2.92 -38.25 -1.23
CA ASN A 323 3.15 -39.52 -1.92
C ASN A 323 2.28 -40.65 -1.37
N CYS A 324 2.20 -40.81 -0.04
CA CYS A 324 1.35 -41.83 0.58
C CYS A 324 -0.14 -41.49 0.48
N HIS A 325 -0.49 -40.21 0.53
CA HIS A 325 -1.88 -39.79 0.38
C HIS A 325 -2.40 -40.13 -1.02
N ALA A 326 -1.56 -40.02 -2.05
CA ALA A 326 -1.91 -40.42 -3.41
C ALA A 326 -2.28 -41.90 -3.59
N LEU A 327 -1.86 -42.77 -2.65
CA LEU A 327 -2.15 -44.21 -2.65
C LEU A 327 -3.45 -44.56 -1.91
N THR A 328 -4.11 -43.60 -1.26
CA THR A 328 -5.33 -43.87 -0.50
C THR A 328 -6.54 -44.02 -1.41
N ASP A 329 -7.49 -44.89 -1.02
CA ASP A 329 -8.75 -45.05 -1.77
C ASP A 329 -9.59 -43.77 -1.81
N THR A 330 -9.37 -42.85 -0.86
CA THR A 330 -10.05 -41.54 -0.74
C THR A 330 -9.44 -40.47 -1.64
N TRP A 331 -8.26 -40.71 -2.20
CA TRP A 331 -7.54 -39.76 -3.04
C TRP A 331 -8.29 -39.44 -4.33
N CYS A 332 -8.50 -38.16 -4.60
CA CYS A 332 -9.12 -37.67 -5.84
C CYS A 332 -10.46 -38.34 -6.22
N ARG A 333 -11.23 -38.86 -5.23
CA ARG A 333 -12.57 -39.41 -5.52
C ARG A 333 -13.41 -38.37 -6.24
N LYS A 334 -13.84 -38.70 -7.46
CA LYS A 334 -14.90 -37.94 -8.16
C LYS A 334 -16.14 -37.96 -7.26
N ARG A 335 -16.79 -36.81 -7.14
CA ARG A 335 -18.05 -36.67 -6.40
C ARG A 335 -19.02 -37.73 -6.95
N LYS A 336 -19.45 -38.71 -6.13
CA LYS A 336 -20.54 -39.61 -6.52
C LYS A 336 -21.72 -38.71 -6.92
N SER A 337 -22.30 -38.96 -8.09
CA SER A 337 -23.54 -38.29 -8.50
C SER A 337 -24.54 -38.46 -7.37
N LYS A 338 -25.19 -37.36 -6.96
CA LYS A 338 -26.28 -37.47 -5.98
C LYS A 338 -27.32 -38.43 -6.58
N PRO A 339 -27.83 -39.43 -5.84
CA PRO A 339 -28.98 -40.18 -6.32
C PRO A 339 -30.09 -39.17 -6.62
N ARG A 340 -30.65 -39.24 -7.83
CA ARG A 340 -31.81 -38.43 -8.18
C ARG A 340 -32.91 -38.85 -7.23
N ILE A 341 -33.33 -37.95 -6.35
CA ILE A 341 -34.54 -38.13 -5.57
C ILE A 341 -35.65 -38.21 -6.61
N SER A 342 -36.23 -39.40 -6.80
CA SER A 342 -37.46 -39.57 -7.56
C SER A 342 -38.56 -38.89 -6.75
N THR A 343 -38.94 -37.69 -7.19
CA THR A 343 -40.10 -36.95 -6.69
C THR A 343 -41.38 -37.71 -6.97
#